data_AF-A0A3C1PKW2-F1
#
_entry.id   AF-A0A3C1PKW2-F1
#
_cell.length_a   1.000
_cell.length_b   1.000
_cell.length_c   1.000
_cell.angle_alpha   90.00
_cell.angle_beta   90.00
_cell.angle_gamma   90.00
#
_symmetry.space_group_name_H-M   'P 1'
#
loop_
_entity.id
_entity.type
_entity.pdbx_description
1 polymer ?
#
loop_
_entity_poly.entity_id
_entity_poly.type
_entity_poly.pdbx_seq_one_letter_code
_entity_poly.pdbx_strand_id
1 'polypeptide(L)'
;EQAIWQAIIYFCILFFVSDFLNMPFSIYRIFVIEEKFGFNKMTPRTYIGDRIKNWGIFLFFGGLLMSLAIWFYLETEAMFWIYIWGVITLVSLFMNMFYSILIVPLFNKQSPLPEGELRSAIEIMSLKAGFKLNNIYVIDGSKRSTKANAYFSGFGAKKRIVLY
;
A
#
# COMPACT_ATOMS: atom_id res chain seq x y z
N GLU A 1 -22.44 -17.37 -12.72
CA GLU A 1 -22.55 -15.96 -12.27
C GLU A 1 -23.05 -15.78 -10.84
N GLN A 2 -24.17 -16.41 -10.42
CA GLN A 2 -24.71 -16.26 -9.06
C GLN A 2 -23.72 -16.63 -7.94
N ALA A 3 -22.92 -17.68 -8.13
CA ALA A 3 -21.89 -18.09 -7.19
C ALA A 3 -20.77 -17.05 -6.99
N ILE A 4 -20.44 -16.27 -8.03
CA ILE A 4 -19.39 -15.23 -7.96
C ILE A 4 -19.84 -14.10 -7.04
N TRP A 5 -21.05 -13.59 -7.24
CA TRP A 5 -21.60 -12.51 -6.42
C TRP A 5 -21.79 -12.92 -4.96
N GLN A 6 -22.27 -14.15 -4.72
CA GLN A 6 -22.43 -14.67 -3.35
C GLN A 6 -21.09 -14.72 -2.60
N ALA A 7 -20.04 -15.23 -3.25
CA ALA A 7 -18.72 -15.29 -2.65
C ALA A 7 -18.15 -13.88 -2.39
N ILE A 8 -18.24 -12.98 -3.37
CA ILE A 8 -17.76 -11.59 -3.21
C ILE A 8 -18.49 -10.90 -2.06
N ILE A 9 -19.81 -10.98 -2.00
CA ILE A 9 -20.60 -10.38 -0.92
C ILE A 9 -20.22 -10.98 0.43
N TYR A 10 -20.09 -12.31 0.51
CA TYR A 10 -19.68 -13.00 1.72
C TYR A 10 -18.32 -12.50 2.24
N PHE A 11 -17.30 -12.44 1.37
CA PHE A 11 -15.97 -11.96 1.77
C PHE A 11 -15.96 -10.45 2.08
N CYS A 12 -16.78 -9.65 1.40
CA CYS A 12 -16.97 -8.24 1.73
C CYS A 12 -17.56 -8.08 3.14
N ILE A 13 -18.58 -8.85 3.50
CA ILE A 13 -19.18 -8.82 4.84
C ILE A 13 -18.12 -9.21 5.89
N LEU A 14 -17.39 -10.30 5.66
CA LEU A 14 -16.31 -10.72 6.56
C LEU A 14 -15.25 -9.63 6.74
N PHE A 15 -14.84 -8.98 5.65
CA PHE A 15 -13.88 -7.89 5.69
C PHE A 15 -14.40 -6.73 6.54
N PHE A 16 -15.63 -6.26 6.30
CA PHE A 16 -16.18 -5.11 7.03
C PHE A 16 -16.42 -5.43 8.51
N VAL A 17 -16.88 -6.64 8.84
CA VAL A 17 -17.02 -7.08 10.23
C VAL A 17 -15.66 -7.11 10.92
N SER A 18 -14.64 -7.70 10.28
CA SER A 18 -13.28 -7.72 10.82
C SER A 18 -12.70 -6.32 10.99
N ASP A 19 -12.84 -5.45 9.98
CA ASP A 19 -12.39 -4.07 10.04
C ASP A 19 -13.06 -3.33 11.20
N PHE A 20 -14.38 -3.47 11.34
CA PHE A 20 -15.15 -2.86 12.43
C PHE A 20 -14.70 -3.34 13.82
N LEU A 21 -14.52 -4.66 14.01
CA LEU A 21 -14.02 -5.22 15.26
C LEU A 21 -12.59 -4.75 15.60
N ASN A 22 -11.76 -4.50 14.58
CA ASN A 22 -10.41 -3.95 14.75
C ASN A 22 -10.39 -2.43 14.94
N MET A 23 -11.49 -1.73 14.67
CA MET A 23 -11.57 -0.28 14.71
C MET A 23 -11.23 0.30 16.10
N PRO A 24 -11.79 -0.21 17.23
CA PRO A 24 -11.51 0.34 18.56
C PRO A 24 -10.03 0.28 18.92
N PHE A 25 -9.37 -0.83 18.60
CA PHE A 25 -7.93 -1.03 18.85
C PHE A 25 -7.07 -0.05 18.04
N SER A 26 -7.44 0.16 16.77
CA SER A 26 -6.75 1.13 15.90
C SER A 26 -6.91 2.57 16.42
N ILE A 27 -8.13 2.95 16.81
CA ILE A 27 -8.41 4.28 17.38
C ILE A 27 -7.61 4.47 18.68
N TYR A 28 -7.64 3.49 19.58
CA TYR A 28 -6.91 3.57 20.84
C TYR A 28 -5.40 3.71 20.62
N ARG A 29 -4.82 2.92 19.71
CA ARG A 29 -3.41 3.00 19.37
C ARG A 29 -3.03 4.40 18.86
N ILE A 30 -3.80 4.98 17.94
CA ILE A 30 -3.46 6.26 17.30
C ILE A 30 -3.76 7.45 18.22
N PHE A 31 -4.97 7.53 18.77
CA PHE A 31 -5.44 8.73 19.47
C PHE A 31 -5.22 8.69 20.99
N VAL A 32 -4.77 7.57 21.55
CA VAL A 32 -4.42 7.47 22.98
C VAL A 32 -2.93 7.17 23.14
N ILE A 33 -2.44 6.07 22.58
CA ILE A 33 -1.03 5.66 22.78
C ILE A 33 -0.08 6.62 22.06
N GLU A 34 -0.20 6.76 20.74
CA GLU A 34 0.71 7.62 19.95
C GLU A 34 0.56 9.11 20.32
N GLU A 35 -0.64 9.57 20.66
CA GLU A 35 -0.87 10.93 21.17
C GLU A 35 -0.16 11.18 22.50
N LYS A 36 -0.23 10.23 23.45
CA LYS A 36 0.44 10.32 24.75
C LYS A 36 1.96 10.51 24.62
N PHE A 37 2.57 9.92 23.60
CA PHE A 37 4.00 10.04 23.33
C PHE A 37 4.35 11.17 22.34
N GLY A 38 3.38 11.99 21.92
CA GLY A 38 3.60 13.12 21.01
C GLY A 38 3.90 12.71 19.56
N PHE A 39 3.66 11.44 19.21
CA PHE A 39 3.92 10.91 17.88
C PHE A 39 2.75 11.09 16.93
N ASN A 40 1.52 11.22 17.43
CA ASN A 40 0.35 11.38 16.58
C ASN A 40 0.27 12.81 16.01
N LYS A 41 0.03 12.90 14.71
CA LYS A 41 -0.35 14.15 14.01
C LYS A 41 -1.63 13.97 13.19
N MET A 42 -2.21 12.78 13.23
CA MET A 42 -3.39 12.42 12.47
C MET A 42 -4.64 13.01 13.11
N THR A 43 -5.49 13.64 12.30
CA THR A 43 -6.82 14.09 12.72
C THR A 43 -7.87 12.99 12.48
N PRO A 44 -9.01 12.99 13.21
CA PRO A 44 -10.11 12.05 12.93
C PRO A 44 -10.58 12.08 11.48
N ARG A 45 -10.58 13.27 10.85
CA ARG A 45 -10.90 13.43 9.42
C ARG A 45 -9.92 12.69 8.51
N THR A 46 -8.62 12.78 8.80
CA THR A 46 -7.58 12.07 8.03
C THR A 46 -7.71 10.57 8.24
N TYR A 47 -7.98 10.13 9.48
CA TYR A 47 -8.18 8.74 9.83
C TYR A 47 -9.35 8.09 9.06
N ILE A 48 -10.53 8.72 9.09
CA ILE A 48 -11.71 8.24 8.37
C ILE A 48 -11.47 8.29 6.86
N GLY A 49 -10.88 9.39 6.36
CA GLY A 49 -10.60 9.54 4.93
C GLY A 49 -9.68 8.44 4.39
N ASP A 50 -8.62 8.09 5.12
CA ASP A 50 -7.72 7.01 4.71
C ASP A 50 -8.38 5.64 4.81
N ARG A 51 -9.28 5.44 5.78
CA ARG A 51 -10.03 4.19 5.91
C ARG A 51 -10.97 3.97 4.72
N ILE A 52 -11.69 5.01 4.29
CA ILE A 52 -12.54 4.95 3.10
C ILE A 52 -11.70 4.65 1.83
N LYS A 53 -10.54 5.29 1.67
CA LYS A 53 -9.63 5.00 0.55
C LYS A 53 -9.17 3.54 0.58
N ASN A 54 -8.81 3.02 1.76
CA ASN A 54 -8.42 1.62 1.92
C ASN A 54 -9.54 0.66 1.55
N TRP A 55 -10.79 0.95 1.93
CA TRP A 55 -11.94 0.17 1.50
C TRP A 55 -12.10 0.19 -0.03
N GLY A 56 -11.96 1.34 -0.67
CA GLY A 56 -12.01 1.44 -2.13
C GLY A 56 -10.93 0.60 -2.82
N ILE A 57 -9.70 0.65 -2.33
CA ILE A 57 -8.59 -0.18 -2.83
C ILE A 57 -8.88 -1.67 -2.61
N PHE A 58 -9.34 -2.04 -1.42
CA PHE A 58 -9.68 -3.42 -1.10
C PHE A 58 -10.80 -3.96 -1.99
N LEU A 59 -11.90 -3.22 -2.16
CA LEU A 59 -13.02 -3.64 -3.00
C LEU A 59 -12.60 -3.78 -4.46
N PHE A 60 -11.77 -2.85 -4.95
CA PHE A 60 -11.28 -2.91 -6.34
C PHE A 60 -10.36 -4.12 -6.57
N PHE A 61 -9.26 -4.22 -5.83
CA PHE A 61 -8.29 -5.31 -6.03
C PHE A 61 -8.81 -6.65 -5.55
N GLY A 62 -9.44 -6.69 -4.37
CA GLY A 62 -10.02 -7.89 -3.79
C GLY A 62 -11.18 -8.43 -4.62
N GLY A 63 -12.09 -7.55 -5.07
CA GLY A 63 -13.19 -7.94 -5.96
C GLY A 63 -12.70 -8.47 -7.30
N LEU A 64 -11.72 -7.80 -7.93
CA LEU A 64 -11.11 -8.26 -9.18
C LEU A 64 -10.44 -9.63 -9.04
N LEU A 65 -9.58 -9.79 -8.03
CA LEU A 65 -8.86 -11.06 -7.79
C LEU A 65 -9.82 -12.19 -7.44
N MET A 66 -10.84 -11.93 -6.62
CA MET A 66 -11.84 -12.94 -6.26
C MET A 66 -12.67 -13.36 -7.47
N SER A 67 -13.08 -12.40 -8.31
CA SER A 67 -13.82 -12.68 -9.55
C SER A 67 -13.00 -13.58 -10.48
N LEU A 68 -11.72 -13.26 -10.68
CA LEU A 68 -10.81 -14.07 -11.48
C LEU A 68 -10.59 -15.46 -10.88
N ALA A 69 -10.43 -15.56 -9.56
CA ALA A 69 -10.25 -16.84 -8.87
C ALA A 69 -11.44 -17.79 -9.09
N ILE A 70 -12.66 -17.28 -8.92
CA ILE A 70 -13.87 -18.09 -9.11
C ILE A 70 -14.06 -18.41 -10.60
N TRP A 71 -13.78 -17.47 -11.49
CA TRP A 71 -13.86 -17.73 -12.93
C TRP A 71 -12.90 -18.85 -13.37
N PHE A 72 -11.62 -18.80 -12.96
CA PHE A 72 -10.69 -19.89 -13.25
C PHE A 72 -11.12 -21.22 -12.62
N TYR A 73 -11.67 -21.18 -11.40
CA TYR A 73 -12.20 -22.37 -10.74
C TYR A 73 -13.32 -23.03 -11.55
N LEU A 74 -14.23 -22.22 -12.13
CA LEU A 74 -15.34 -22.73 -12.94
C LEU A 74 -14.91 -23.24 -14.32
N GLU A 75 -13.92 -22.61 -14.96
CA GLU A 75 -13.53 -22.95 -16.34
C GLU A 75 -12.45 -24.05 -16.44
N THR A 76 -11.55 -24.12 -15.47
CA THR A 76 -10.34 -24.97 -15.56
C THR A 76 -10.30 -26.09 -14.52
N GLU A 77 -11.34 -26.18 -13.69
CA GLU A 77 -11.55 -27.19 -12.64
C GLU A 77 -10.28 -27.49 -11.84
N ALA A 78 -9.60 -28.62 -12.09
CA ALA A 78 -8.42 -29.04 -11.32
C ALA A 78 -7.20 -28.13 -11.49
N MET A 79 -7.08 -27.39 -12.60
CA MET A 79 -5.90 -26.58 -12.93
C MET A 79 -6.01 -25.11 -12.51
N PHE A 80 -7.15 -24.71 -11.93
CA PHE A 80 -7.43 -23.32 -11.55
C PHE A 80 -6.34 -22.68 -10.70
N TRP A 81 -5.73 -23.47 -9.82
CA TRP A 81 -4.74 -22.99 -8.86
C TRP A 81 -3.48 -22.49 -9.56
N ILE A 82 -3.10 -23.04 -10.73
CA ILE A 82 -1.93 -22.59 -11.51
C ILE A 82 -2.22 -21.21 -12.11
N TYR A 83 -3.41 -21.04 -12.68
CA TYR A 83 -3.82 -19.78 -13.29
C TYR A 83 -3.93 -18.66 -12.25
N ILE A 84 -4.60 -18.92 -11.12
CA ILE A 84 -4.72 -17.92 -10.06
C ILE A 84 -3.37 -17.62 -9.41
N TRP A 85 -2.49 -18.63 -9.24
CA TRP A 85 -1.11 -18.40 -8.79
C TRP A 85 -0.34 -17.49 -9.74
N GLY A 86 -0.46 -17.70 -11.06
CA GLY A 86 0.13 -16.84 -12.08
C GLY A 86 -0.39 -15.41 -11.99
N VAL A 87 -1.71 -15.23 -11.86
CA VAL A 87 -2.33 -13.90 -11.69
C VAL A 87 -1.86 -13.22 -10.41
N ILE A 88 -1.88 -13.91 -9.27
CA ILE A 88 -1.42 -13.37 -7.98
C ILE A 88 0.06 -12.98 -8.08
N THR A 89 0.88 -13.80 -8.74
CA THR A 89 2.30 -13.50 -8.94
C THR A 89 2.49 -12.26 -9.79
N LEU A 90 1.79 -12.15 -10.93
CA LEU A 90 1.86 -10.98 -11.81
C LEU A 90 1.38 -9.71 -11.09
N VAL A 91 0.25 -9.76 -10.37
CA VAL A 91 -0.26 -8.64 -9.59
C VAL A 91 0.71 -8.28 -8.47
N SER A 92 1.29 -9.26 -7.77
CA SER A 92 2.26 -9.01 -6.69
C SER A 92 3.54 -8.34 -7.21
N LEU A 93 4.06 -8.79 -8.36
CA LEU A 93 5.20 -8.16 -9.02
C LEU A 93 4.88 -6.74 -9.49
N PHE A 94 3.70 -6.55 -10.09
CA PHE A 94 3.22 -5.24 -10.50
C PHE A 94 3.11 -4.29 -9.30
N MET A 95 2.49 -4.73 -8.21
CA MET A 95 2.36 -3.94 -7.00
C MET A 95 3.72 -3.67 -6.36
N ASN A 96 4.64 -4.63 -6.30
CA ASN A 96 6.01 -4.37 -5.84
C ASN A 96 6.71 -3.27 -6.63
N MET A 97 6.49 -3.23 -7.95
CA MET A 97 7.10 -2.24 -8.83
C MET A 97 6.44 -0.86 -8.72
N PHE A 98 5.12 -0.81 -8.54
CA PHE A 98 4.34 0.42 -8.71
C PHE A 98 3.60 0.91 -7.47
N TYR A 99 3.58 0.18 -6.35
CA TYR A 99 2.83 0.55 -5.15
C TYR A 99 3.19 1.95 -4.65
N SER A 100 4.49 2.28 -4.57
CA SER A 100 4.94 3.60 -4.14
C SER A 100 4.54 4.73 -5.10
N ILE A 101 4.31 4.41 -6.38
CA ILE A 101 3.96 5.39 -7.43
C ILE A 101 2.44 5.55 -7.55
N LEU A 102 1.68 4.47 -7.40
CA LEU A 102 0.23 4.46 -7.65
C LEU A 102 -0.60 4.54 -6.37
N ILE A 103 -0.20 3.83 -5.31
CA ILE A 103 -1.00 3.70 -4.10
C ILE A 103 -0.60 4.73 -3.06
N VAL A 104 0.69 4.87 -2.76
CA VAL A 104 1.15 5.78 -1.70
C VAL A 104 0.71 7.24 -1.94
N PRO A 105 0.69 7.78 -3.17
CA PRO A 105 0.22 9.15 -3.44
C PRO A 105 -1.25 9.41 -3.11
N LEU A 106 -2.08 8.36 -3.04
CA LEU A 106 -3.49 8.49 -2.59
C LEU A 106 -3.57 8.91 -1.11
N PHE A 107 -2.52 8.61 -0.34
CA PHE A 107 -2.45 8.85 1.10
C PHE A 107 -1.56 10.02 1.45
N ASN A 108 -0.45 10.20 0.73
CA ASN A 108 0.58 11.19 1.07
C ASN A 108 1.07 11.91 -0.15
N LYS A 109 1.36 13.20 0.01
CA LYS A 109 2.08 13.93 -1.03
C LYS A 109 3.51 13.42 -1.09
N GLN A 110 3.93 12.99 -2.27
CA GLN A 110 5.33 12.70 -2.58
C GLN A 110 5.84 13.76 -3.55
N SER A 111 7.04 14.27 -3.30
CA SER A 111 7.74 15.18 -4.21
C SER A 111 9.19 14.74 -4.36
N PRO A 112 9.85 15.03 -5.50
CA PRO A 112 11.29 14.80 -5.64
C PRO A 112 12.06 15.50 -4.52
N LEU A 113 13.12 14.86 -4.03
CA LEU A 113 14.04 15.50 -3.09
C LEU A 113 14.73 16.66 -3.81
N PRO A 114 14.69 17.90 -3.28
CA PRO A 114 15.37 19.04 -3.88
C PRO A 114 16.87 18.78 -4.04
N GLU A 115 17.48 19.46 -5.01
CA GLU A 115 18.93 19.48 -5.16
C GLU A 115 19.59 20.08 -3.91
N GLY A 116 20.70 19.49 -3.46
CA GLY A 116 21.41 19.93 -2.26
C GLY A 116 22.33 18.85 -1.68
N GLU A 117 22.95 19.17 -0.54
CA GLU A 117 23.97 18.33 0.09
C GLU A 117 23.48 16.91 0.39
N LEU A 118 22.27 16.77 0.94
CA LEU A 118 21.68 15.47 1.27
C LEU A 118 21.49 14.61 0.01
N ARG A 119 20.99 15.21 -1.06
CA ARG A 119 20.75 14.51 -2.33
C ARG A 119 22.07 14.01 -2.92
N SER A 120 23.07 14.89 -3.01
CA SER A 120 24.40 14.56 -3.51
C SER A 120 25.06 13.46 -2.67
N ALA A 121 24.92 13.50 -1.34
CA ALA A 121 25.44 12.47 -0.46
C ALA A 121 24.80 11.09 -0.71
N ILE A 122 23.48 11.04 -0.92
CA ILE A 122 22.76 9.80 -1.26
C ILE A 122 23.19 9.27 -2.63
N GLU A 123 23.34 10.14 -3.63
CA GLU A 123 23.77 9.75 -4.97
C GLU A 123 25.20 9.18 -4.96
N ILE A 124 26.13 9.83 -4.25
CA ILE A 124 27.51 9.34 -4.07
C ILE A 124 27.51 7.98 -3.35
N MET A 125 26.74 7.83 -2.28
CA MET A 125 26.62 6.55 -1.56
C MET A 125 26.06 5.45 -2.46
N SER A 126 25.03 5.77 -3.24
CA SER A 126 24.40 4.82 -4.17
C SER A 126 25.38 4.36 -5.25
N LEU A 127 26.15 5.29 -5.82
CA LEU A 127 27.19 4.98 -6.80
C LEU A 127 28.27 4.05 -6.22
N LYS A 128 28.74 4.32 -4.99
CA LYS A 128 29.71 3.46 -4.29
C LYS A 128 29.16 2.04 -4.06
N ALA A 129 27.86 1.92 -3.81
CA ALA A 129 27.19 0.64 -3.64
C ALA A 129 26.86 -0.09 -4.96
N GLY A 130 27.27 0.45 -6.12
CA GLY A 130 26.94 -0.12 -7.44
C GLY A 130 25.46 0.06 -7.82
N PHE A 131 24.79 1.02 -7.19
CA PHE A 131 23.37 1.23 -7.34
C PHE A 131 23.08 2.52 -8.12
N LYS A 132 22.59 2.39 -9.35
CA LYS A 132 22.18 3.54 -10.17
C LYS A 132 20.82 4.06 -9.70
N LEU A 133 20.79 5.29 -9.19
CA LEU A 133 19.62 5.88 -8.54
C LEU A 133 19.27 7.22 -9.17
N ASN A 134 18.09 7.32 -9.78
CA ASN A 134 17.62 8.56 -10.42
C ASN A 134 16.38 9.16 -9.72
N ASN A 135 15.86 8.47 -8.70
CA ASN A 135 14.52 8.67 -8.17
C ASN A 135 14.56 8.77 -6.64
N ILE A 136 14.91 9.94 -6.10
CA ILE A 136 14.87 10.21 -4.65
C ILE A 136 13.68 11.12 -4.38
N TYR A 137 12.82 10.71 -3.46
CA TYR A 137 11.58 11.41 -3.12
C TYR A 137 11.51 11.67 -1.62
N VAL A 138 10.77 12.72 -1.26
CA VAL A 138 10.33 12.99 0.11
C VAL A 138 8.83 12.81 0.17
N ILE A 139 8.37 12.17 1.24
CA ILE A 139 6.95 12.00 1.56
C ILE A 139 6.59 12.96 2.69
N ASP A 140 5.51 13.72 2.54
CA ASP A 140 4.99 14.58 3.62
C ASP A 140 4.31 13.71 4.69
N GLY A 141 5.12 13.22 5.64
CA GLY A 141 4.67 12.44 6.79
C GLY A 141 4.07 13.28 7.93
N SER A 142 4.18 14.61 7.86
CA SER A 142 3.83 15.54 8.95
C SER A 142 2.37 15.45 9.39
N LYS A 143 1.48 15.03 8.49
CA LYS A 143 0.04 14.82 8.75
C LYS A 143 -0.28 13.48 9.42
N ARG A 144 0.73 12.63 9.64
CA ARG A 144 0.57 11.26 10.17
C ARG A 144 1.31 11.08 11.47
N SER A 145 2.61 11.33 11.47
CA SER A 145 3.45 11.10 12.63
C SER A 145 4.73 11.91 12.58
N THR A 146 5.34 12.13 13.76
CA THR A 146 6.69 12.70 13.89
C THR A 146 7.80 11.64 13.79
N LYS A 147 7.45 10.36 13.65
CA LYS A 147 8.44 9.28 13.47
C LYS A 147 9.08 9.39 12.09
N ALA A 148 10.42 9.41 12.08
CA ALA A 148 11.20 9.33 10.86
C ALA A 148 11.23 7.88 10.33
N ASN A 149 11.21 7.74 9.01
CA ASN A 149 11.40 6.47 8.32
C ASN A 149 12.00 6.72 6.93
N ALA A 150 12.50 5.67 6.32
CA ALA A 150 12.89 5.67 4.92
C ALA A 150 12.60 4.29 4.35
N TYR A 151 12.23 4.22 3.07
CA TYR A 151 12.10 2.94 2.39
C TYR A 151 12.60 2.99 0.97
N PHE A 152 12.94 1.81 0.50
CA PHE A 152 13.27 1.54 -0.89
C PHE A 152 12.11 0.78 -1.55
N SER A 153 11.82 1.08 -2.81
CA SER A 153 10.80 0.36 -3.57
C SER A 153 11.10 0.34 -5.07
N GLY A 154 10.40 -0.52 -5.81
CA GLY A 154 10.51 -0.63 -7.26
C GLY A 154 11.59 -1.61 -7.72
N PHE A 155 11.55 -1.92 -9.02
CA PHE A 155 12.49 -2.83 -9.67
C PHE A 155 13.09 -2.20 -10.93
N GLY A 156 14.28 -2.67 -11.35
CA GLY A 156 14.94 -2.20 -12.58
C GLY A 156 15.15 -0.68 -12.65
N ALA A 157 14.51 -0.02 -13.62
CA ALA A 157 14.56 1.44 -13.80
C ALA A 157 13.58 2.23 -12.92
N LYS A 158 12.64 1.54 -12.24
CA LYS A 158 11.62 2.15 -11.37
C LYS A 158 12.02 2.15 -9.88
N LYS A 159 13.25 1.73 -9.58
CA LYS A 159 13.83 1.81 -8.24
C LYS A 159 13.77 3.24 -7.72
N ARG A 160 13.41 3.41 -6.44
CA ARG A 160 13.29 4.71 -5.79
C ARG A 160 13.55 4.64 -4.28
N ILE A 161 14.12 5.72 -3.75
CA ILE A 161 14.23 5.97 -2.30
C ILE A 161 13.17 7.00 -1.92
N VAL A 162 12.48 6.74 -0.81
CA VAL A 162 11.51 7.67 -0.23
C VAL A 162 11.89 7.95 1.23
N LEU A 163 12.06 9.22 1.55
CA LEU A 163 12.41 9.74 2.88
C LEU A 163 11.20 10.45 3.49
N TYR A 164 10.97 10.26 4.79
CA TYR A 164 9.89 10.92 5.55
C TYR A 164 10.32 12.27 6.14
#